data_AF-A0A0A0LI43-F1
#
_entry.id   AF-A0A0A0LI43-F1
#
_cell.length_a   1.000
_cell.length_b   1.000
_cell.length_c   1.000
_cell.angle_alpha   90.00
_cell.angle_beta   90.00
_cell.angle_gamma   90.00
#
_symmetry.space_group_name_H-M   'P 1'
#
loop_
_entity.id
_entity.type
_entity.pdbx_description
1 polymer ?
#
loop_
_entity_poly.entity_id
_entity_poly.type
_entity_poly.pdbx_seq_one_letter_code
_entity_poly.pdbx_strand_id
1 'polypeptide(L)'
;MLLNCVLLVHNLAISEAPTPQPQTSSNYSNPMHGVTEGSLQPQECGARCTGRCSKTAFKKPCMFFCQKCCAKCLCVPYGTYGNKQTCPCYNQWKTKRGGPKCP
;
A
#
# COMPACT_ATOMS: atom_id res chain seq x y z
N MET A 1 -63.73 14.47 28.70
CA MET A 1 -63.03 14.50 27.40
C MET A 1 -61.68 13.85 27.64
N LEU A 2 -61.57 12.54 27.40
CA LEU A 2 -61.13 11.98 26.11
C LEU A 2 -59.76 12.61 25.80
N LEU A 3 -58.63 11.91 25.81
CA LEU A 3 -58.32 10.64 25.17
C LEU A 3 -56.86 10.35 25.58
N ASN A 4 -56.54 9.19 26.17
CA ASN A 4 -55.71 8.12 25.58
C ASN A 4 -54.43 8.62 24.86
N CYS A 5 -53.23 8.07 25.00
CA CYS A 5 -52.88 6.67 25.16
C CYS A 5 -51.37 6.59 25.46
N VAL A 6 -51.00 5.63 26.31
CA VAL A 6 -49.69 4.98 26.32
C VAL A 6 -49.35 4.53 24.88
N LEU A 7 -48.07 4.59 24.46
CA LEU A 7 -47.32 3.55 23.73
C LEU A 7 -46.11 4.13 22.96
N LEU A 8 -44.91 3.73 23.42
CA LEU A 8 -43.71 3.38 22.65
C LEU A 8 -43.42 4.13 21.33
N VAL A 9 -42.43 5.03 21.36
CA VAL A 9 -41.69 5.42 20.14
C VAL A 9 -40.18 5.35 20.35
N HIS A 10 -39.67 4.15 20.07
CA HIS A 10 -38.41 3.80 19.39
C HIS A 10 -37.09 4.41 19.91
N ASN A 11 -36.33 3.55 20.60
CA ASN A 11 -34.85 3.54 20.55
C ASN A 11 -34.40 3.69 19.09
N LEU A 12 -33.85 4.85 18.73
CA LEU A 12 -33.05 4.99 17.52
C LEU A 12 -31.72 4.29 17.78
N ALA A 13 -31.69 2.98 17.54
CA ALA A 13 -30.45 2.27 17.29
C ALA A 13 -29.86 2.88 16.00
N ILE A 14 -28.91 3.80 16.16
CA ILE A 14 -28.05 4.26 15.08
C ILE A 14 -27.30 3.01 14.61
N SER A 15 -27.71 2.48 13.46
CA SER A 15 -26.98 1.42 12.79
C SER A 15 -25.70 2.08 12.25
N GLU A 16 -24.62 2.02 13.04
CA GLU A 16 -23.29 2.36 12.54
C GLU A 16 -23.03 1.46 11.33
N ALA A 17 -22.90 2.08 10.16
CA ALA A 17 -22.48 1.37 8.96
C ALA A 17 -21.15 0.66 9.28
N PRO A 18 -20.96 -0.61 8.90
CA PRO A 18 -19.69 -1.28 9.07
C PRO A 18 -18.59 -0.43 8.44
N THR A 19 -17.61 -0.02 9.24
CA THR A 19 -16.41 0.63 8.74
C THR A 19 -15.82 -0.26 7.64
N PRO A 20 -15.33 0.29 6.51
CA PRO A 20 -14.62 -0.51 5.52
C PRO A 20 -13.46 -1.23 6.22
N GLN A 21 -13.65 -2.51 6.53
CA GLN A 21 -12.60 -3.33 7.13
C GLN A 21 -11.47 -3.42 6.11
N PRO A 22 -10.22 -3.13 6.48
CA PRO A 22 -9.07 -3.38 5.62
C PRO A 22 -9.14 -4.83 5.17
N GLN A 23 -9.27 -5.05 3.86
CA GLN A 23 -9.38 -6.40 3.31
C GLN A 23 -8.07 -7.11 3.63
N THR A 24 -8.10 -7.96 4.65
CA THR A 24 -7.02 -8.85 5.04
C THR A 24 -6.90 -9.93 3.97
N SER A 25 -6.28 -9.55 2.85
CA SER A 25 -5.88 -10.48 1.80
C SER A 25 -4.88 -11.45 2.41
N SER A 26 -5.24 -12.73 2.38
CA SER A 26 -4.57 -13.92 2.94
C SER A 26 -3.12 -14.20 2.48
N ASN A 27 -2.41 -13.20 1.92
CA ASN A 27 -1.06 -13.35 1.37
C ASN A 27 0.06 -12.69 2.20
N TYR A 28 -0.26 -12.01 3.31
CA TYR A 28 0.75 -11.37 4.18
C TYR A 28 1.67 -12.35 4.93
N SER A 29 1.34 -13.64 4.98
CA SER A 29 2.12 -14.66 5.69
C SER A 29 3.32 -15.20 4.90
N ASN A 30 3.44 -14.87 3.61
CA ASN A 30 4.59 -15.28 2.81
C ASN A 30 5.71 -14.22 2.92
N PRO A 31 6.91 -14.55 3.43
CA PRO A 31 8.05 -13.63 3.47
C PRO A 31 8.48 -13.11 2.08
N MET A 32 8.03 -13.76 1.00
CA MET A 32 8.29 -13.34 -0.38
C MET A 32 7.23 -12.38 -0.96
N HIS A 33 6.15 -12.08 -0.24
CA HIS A 33 5.16 -11.11 -0.70
C HIS A 33 5.85 -9.77 -0.97
N GLY A 34 5.66 -9.22 -2.16
CA GLY A 34 6.16 -7.92 -2.61
C GLY A 34 7.63 -7.79 -2.97
N VAL A 35 8.39 -8.88 -2.94
CA VAL A 35 9.77 -8.91 -3.48
C VAL A 35 9.87 -9.62 -4.82
N THR A 36 8.79 -10.25 -5.29
CA THR A 36 8.62 -10.81 -6.63
C THR A 36 7.72 -9.92 -7.48
N GLU A 37 8.00 -9.86 -8.78
CA GLU A 37 7.26 -9.00 -9.70
C GLU A 37 5.76 -9.37 -9.76
N GLY A 38 4.87 -8.38 -9.78
CA GLY A 38 3.42 -8.61 -9.81
C GLY A 38 2.77 -9.02 -8.48
N SER A 39 3.54 -9.20 -7.41
CA SER A 39 2.99 -9.67 -6.13
C SER A 39 2.37 -8.59 -5.26
N LEU A 40 2.71 -7.30 -5.43
CA LEU A 40 2.09 -6.21 -4.67
C LEU A 40 0.81 -5.71 -5.30
N GLN A 41 -0.11 -5.29 -4.44
CA GLN A 41 -1.18 -4.37 -4.82
C GLN A 41 -0.70 -2.90 -4.74
N PRO A 42 -1.24 -1.98 -5.56
CA PRO A 42 -0.85 -0.57 -5.54
C PRO A 42 -0.93 0.11 -4.17
N GLN A 43 -1.89 -0.31 -3.34
CA GLN A 43 -2.12 0.21 -1.99
C GLN A 43 -0.97 -0.17 -1.03
N GLU A 44 -0.27 -1.29 -1.30
CA GLU A 44 0.81 -1.81 -0.46
C GLU A 44 2.17 -1.14 -0.76
N CYS A 45 2.26 -0.41 -1.89
CA CYS A 45 3.47 0.29 -2.30
C CYS A 45 3.96 1.30 -1.25
N GLY A 46 3.04 1.96 -0.54
CA GLY A 46 3.39 2.98 0.46
C GLY A 46 4.31 2.44 1.56
N ALA A 47 3.87 1.38 2.25
CA ALA A 47 4.63 0.77 3.34
C ALA A 47 5.98 0.22 2.86
N ARG A 48 6.00 -0.45 1.70
CA ARG A 48 7.23 -0.99 1.11
C ARG A 48 8.24 0.10 0.76
N CYS A 49 7.77 1.20 0.17
CA CYS A 49 8.63 2.33 -0.17
C CYS A 49 9.14 3.08 1.06
N THR A 50 8.37 3.12 2.15
CA THR A 50 8.87 3.62 3.45
C THR A 50 10.07 2.82 3.93
N GLY A 51 9.98 1.48 3.88
CA GLY A 51 11.10 0.60 4.19
C GLY A 51 12.31 0.84 3.29
N ARG A 52 12.10 0.87 1.97
CA ARG A 52 13.15 1.09 0.96
C ARG A 52 13.87 2.43 1.14
N CYS A 53 13.13 3.49 1.43
CA CYS A 53 13.65 4.85 1.58
C CYS A 53 14.07 5.21 3.02
N SER A 54 14.04 4.26 3.96
CA SER A 54 14.26 4.53 5.39
C SER A 54 15.67 5.01 5.75
N LYS A 55 16.69 4.75 4.92
CA LYS A 55 18.09 5.17 5.18
C LYS A 55 18.65 6.28 4.29
N THR A 56 17.92 6.73 3.26
CA THR A 56 18.41 7.84 2.41
C THR A 56 18.20 9.21 3.07
N ALA A 57 19.09 10.17 2.85
CA ALA A 57 18.86 11.58 3.20
C ALA A 57 17.79 12.23 2.29
N PHE A 58 17.64 11.73 1.06
CA PHE A 58 16.75 12.28 0.04
C PHE A 58 15.37 11.60 0.09
N LYS A 59 14.67 11.71 1.22
CA LYS A 59 13.40 11.00 1.48
C LYS A 59 12.32 11.27 0.43
N LYS A 60 12.04 12.56 0.16
CA LYS A 60 10.99 13.00 -0.76
C LYS A 60 11.16 12.44 -2.18
N PRO A 61 12.31 12.63 -2.86
CA PRO A 61 12.49 12.08 -4.21
C PRO A 61 12.57 10.54 -4.20
N CYS A 62 13.16 9.92 -3.18
CA CYS A 62 13.16 8.45 -3.07
C CYS A 62 11.73 7.90 -3.04
N MET A 63 10.88 8.45 -2.18
CA MET A 63 9.49 8.01 -2.07
C MET A 63 8.74 8.18 -3.38
N PHE A 64 8.88 9.35 -4.03
CA PHE A 64 8.25 9.64 -5.31
C PHE A 64 8.62 8.63 -6.40
N PHE A 65 9.91 8.35 -6.58
CA PHE A 65 10.34 7.39 -7.59
C PHE A 65 10.02 5.94 -7.20
N CYS A 66 10.14 5.59 -5.92
CA CYS A 66 9.77 4.26 -5.45
C CYS A 66 8.30 3.95 -5.71
N GLN A 67 7.38 4.85 -5.34
CA GLN A 67 5.95 4.68 -5.55
C GLN A 67 5.61 4.60 -7.04
N LYS A 68 6.25 5.44 -7.87
CA LYS A 68 6.07 5.40 -9.33
C LYS A 68 6.52 4.06 -9.93
N CYS A 69 7.66 3.54 -9.50
CA CYS A 69 8.14 2.24 -9.97
C CYS A 69 7.28 1.09 -9.43
N CYS A 70 6.84 1.15 -8.18
CA CYS A 70 5.96 0.16 -7.59
C CYS A 70 4.59 0.12 -8.27
N ALA A 71 3.98 1.27 -8.56
CA ALA A 71 2.70 1.33 -9.26
C ALA A 71 2.78 0.72 -10.68
N LYS A 72 3.96 0.73 -11.31
CA LYS A 72 4.17 0.06 -12.60
C LYS A 72 4.46 -1.43 -12.45
N CYS A 73 5.43 -1.76 -11.60
CA CYS A 73 6.05 -3.08 -11.55
C CYS A 73 5.43 -3.99 -10.48
N LEU A 74 4.59 -3.43 -9.61
CA LEU A 74 3.94 -4.13 -8.50
C LEU A 74 4.94 -4.93 -7.65
N CYS A 75 6.12 -4.34 -7.42
CA CYS A 75 7.26 -4.95 -6.74
C CYS A 75 8.17 -3.88 -6.12
N VAL A 76 8.68 -4.12 -4.91
CA VAL A 76 9.71 -3.29 -4.27
C VAL A 76 10.78 -4.21 -3.67
N PRO A 77 12.05 -4.13 -4.09
CA PRO A 77 13.07 -5.04 -3.58
C PRO A 77 13.35 -4.81 -2.10
N TYR A 78 13.66 -5.88 -1.37
CA TYR A 78 13.94 -5.81 0.06
C TYR A 78 15.21 -5.02 0.38
N GLY A 79 15.29 -4.58 1.63
CA GLY A 79 16.38 -3.73 2.11
C GLY A 79 16.23 -2.27 1.67
N THR A 80 17.28 -1.49 1.89
CA THR A 80 17.32 -0.03 1.61
C THR A 80 18.19 0.34 0.43
N TYR A 81 18.94 -0.63 -0.11
CA TYR A 81 19.82 -0.49 -1.26
C TYR A 81 20.00 -1.85 -1.94
N GLY A 82 20.34 -1.86 -3.23
CA GLY A 82 20.61 -3.09 -3.98
C GLY A 82 19.38 -3.97 -4.19
N ASN A 83 19.62 -5.28 -4.37
CA ASN A 83 18.61 -6.33 -4.57
C ASN A 83 17.64 -6.12 -5.75
N LYS A 84 17.98 -5.22 -6.67
CA LYS A 84 17.07 -4.84 -7.76
C LYS A 84 16.78 -6.03 -8.68
N GLN A 85 17.66 -7.02 -8.75
CA GLN A 85 17.45 -8.26 -9.50
C GLN A 85 16.22 -9.06 -9.07
N THR A 86 15.68 -8.87 -7.86
CA THR A 86 14.45 -9.58 -7.44
C THR A 86 13.19 -9.03 -8.09
N CYS A 87 13.24 -7.76 -8.52
CA CYS A 87 12.17 -7.08 -9.26
C CYS A 87 12.72 -6.61 -10.63
N PRO A 88 12.77 -7.47 -11.66
CA PRO A 88 13.33 -7.12 -12.97
C PRO A 88 12.79 -5.81 -13.57
N CYS A 89 11.47 -5.58 -13.59
CA CYS A 89 10.90 -4.31 -14.06
C CYS A 89 11.43 -3.09 -13.26
N TYR A 90 11.51 -3.20 -11.93
CA TYR A 90 12.03 -2.14 -11.07
C TYR A 90 13.50 -1.82 -11.39
N ASN A 91 14.29 -2.85 -11.70
CA ASN A 91 15.71 -2.70 -12.05
C ASN A 91 15.93 -2.12 -13.45
N GLN A 92 15.11 -2.53 -14.41
CA GLN A 92 15.23 -2.17 -15.82
C GLN A 92 14.68 -0.77 -16.11
N TRP A 93 13.93 -0.17 -15.20
CA TRP A 93 13.51 1.23 -15.32
C TRP A 93 14.69 2.19 -15.27
N LYS A 94 15.08 2.71 -16.44
CA LYS A 94 16.15 3.69 -16.61
C LYS A 94 15.63 5.09 -16.91
N THR A 95 16.46 6.09 -16.63
CA THR A 95 16.27 7.47 -17.08
C THR A 95 16.70 7.59 -18.56
N LYS A 96 16.40 8.72 -19.21
CA LYS A 96 16.86 8.99 -20.59
C LYS A 96 18.39 8.96 -20.74
N ARG A 97 19.13 9.16 -19.65
CA ARG A 97 20.60 9.11 -19.60
C ARG A 97 21.15 7.72 -19.25
N GLY A 98 20.31 6.68 -19.21
CA GLY A 98 20.70 5.30 -18.91
C GLY A 98 20.86 4.96 -17.43
N GLY A 99 20.92 5.96 -16.54
CA GLY A 99 21.01 5.74 -15.09
C GLY A 99 19.75 5.09 -14.48
N PRO A 100 19.86 4.45 -13.30
CA PRO A 100 18.72 3.86 -12.62
C PRO A 100 17.67 4.92 -12.26
N LYS A 101 16.39 4.64 -12.56
CA LYS A 101 15.28 5.54 -12.24
C LYS A 101 14.65 5.25 -10.89
N CYS A 102 14.63 3.98 -10.50
CA CYS A 102 14.05 3.52 -9.25
C CYS A 102 15.13 3.40 -8.15
N PRO A 103 14.83 3.75 -6.88
CA PRO A 103 15.81 3.77 -5.79
C PRO A 103 16.47 2.42 -5.45
#